data_AF-A0A433B5Y6-F1
#
_entry.id   AF-A0A433B5Y6-F1
#
_cell.length_a   1.000
_cell.length_b   1.000
_cell.length_c   1.000
_cell.angle_alpha   90.00
_cell.angle_beta   90.00
_cell.angle_gamma   90.00
#
_symmetry.space_group_name_H-M   'P 1'
#
loop_
_entity.id
_entity.type
_entity.pdbx_description
1 polymer ?
#
loop_
_entity_poly.entity_id
_entity_poly.type
_entity_poly.pdbx_seq_one_letter_code
_entity_poly.pdbx_strand_id
1 'polypeptide(L)'
;MTSIFIRKIFIHPLIRSSNPPSSAPHLPPRLRTYTTTPQPPPPSTTPPPTLKGWRKYAWQFRNKPASYVASFAILHELTAVLPIPLVYLFLDRTGVRIPIPEDAIAEGNRIVSKMRVRYGYEPLDPQNRVMVNLATSYAVVKVLMPARIALSVALTPLFAERLVGPVTKLFRRMVGRPASS
;
A
#
# COMPACT_ATOMS: atom_id res chain seq x y z
N MET A 1 -8.72 -7.64 -16.01
CA MET A 1 -9.69 -6.58 -15.62
C MET A 1 -9.15 -5.81 -14.43
N THR A 2 -8.33 -4.75 -14.64
CA THR A 2 -8.08 -3.64 -13.66
C THR A 2 -6.98 -2.68 -14.15
N SER A 3 -6.99 -2.25 -15.42
CA SER A 3 -6.06 -1.22 -15.90
C SER A 3 -6.80 -0.14 -16.71
N ILE A 4 -7.76 0.53 -16.06
CA ILE A 4 -8.53 1.64 -16.69
C ILE A 4 -8.60 2.90 -15.79
N PHE A 5 -8.09 2.89 -14.55
CA PHE A 5 -8.27 4.02 -13.64
C PHE A 5 -7.01 4.88 -13.42
N ILE A 6 -6.27 5.17 -14.50
CA ILE A 6 -5.15 6.13 -14.50
C ILE A 6 -5.34 7.10 -15.67
N ARG A 7 -6.28 8.04 -15.56
CA ARG A 7 -6.33 9.25 -16.41
C ARG A 7 -7.41 10.21 -15.92
N LYS A 8 -7.01 11.17 -15.08
CA LYS A 8 -7.48 12.56 -14.98
C LYS A 8 -7.32 13.04 -13.56
N ILE A 9 -6.46 14.03 -13.38
CA ILE A 9 -6.52 15.17 -12.44
C ILE A 9 -5.08 15.73 -12.45
N PHE A 10 -4.76 16.97 -12.76
CA PHE A 10 -5.36 18.12 -13.42
C PHE A 10 -4.18 19.10 -13.55
N ILE A 11 -3.97 19.65 -14.74
CA ILE A 11 -2.96 20.68 -15.04
C ILE A 11 -3.51 22.04 -14.60
N HIS A 12 -2.70 22.90 -13.95
CA HIS A 12 -2.43 24.28 -14.41
C HIS A 12 -1.37 25.02 -13.54
N PRO A 13 -0.50 25.85 -14.14
CA PRO A 13 0.50 26.70 -13.48
C PRO A 13 0.09 28.20 -13.46
N LEU A 14 1.01 29.05 -12.97
CA LEU A 14 1.04 30.54 -12.86
C LEU A 14 0.76 31.02 -11.42
N ILE A 15 1.53 31.94 -10.83
CA ILE A 15 1.77 33.33 -11.27
C ILE A 15 3.08 33.87 -10.63
N ARG A 16 3.84 34.62 -11.45
CA ARG A 16 5.01 35.45 -11.11
C ARG A 16 4.54 36.78 -10.51
N SER A 17 5.13 37.22 -9.38
CA SER A 17 4.89 38.56 -8.82
C SER A 17 6.19 39.38 -8.81
N SER A 18 6.10 40.60 -9.35
CA SER A 18 7.16 41.61 -9.45
C SER A 18 7.04 42.62 -8.31
N ASN A 19 8.15 42.93 -7.62
CA ASN A 19 8.21 44.00 -6.61
C ASN A 19 8.41 45.38 -7.25
N PRO A 20 7.73 46.44 -6.76
CA PRO A 20 8.10 47.83 -7.04
C PRO A 20 9.06 48.43 -5.99
N PRO A 21 9.76 49.54 -6.30
CA PRO A 21 10.83 50.11 -5.49
C PRO A 21 10.33 50.96 -4.30
N SER A 22 11.13 50.92 -3.23
CA SER A 22 10.94 51.62 -1.96
C SER A 22 11.36 53.09 -2.07
N SER A 23 10.41 54.01 -1.91
CA SER A 23 10.66 55.43 -1.70
C SER A 23 10.37 55.76 -0.23
N ALA A 24 11.39 56.09 0.54
CA ALA A 24 11.28 56.46 1.95
C ALA A 24 10.90 57.94 2.13
N PRO A 25 10.01 58.26 3.09
CA PRO A 25 9.99 59.58 3.70
C PRO A 25 10.14 59.56 5.24
N HIS A 26 11.13 60.30 5.70
CA HIS A 26 11.22 61.18 6.88
C HIS A 26 10.10 61.07 7.96
N LEU A 27 10.51 60.75 9.19
CA LEU A 27 9.68 60.67 10.40
C LEU A 27 9.59 62.02 11.14
N PRO A 28 8.39 62.43 11.62
CA PRO A 28 8.25 63.41 12.70
C PRO A 28 8.08 62.74 14.10
N PRO A 29 8.16 63.52 15.20
CA PRO A 29 8.41 63.02 16.54
C PRO A 29 7.21 62.36 17.23
N ARG A 30 7.54 61.38 18.07
CA ARG A 30 6.64 60.43 18.76
C ARG A 30 5.89 61.09 19.91
N LEU A 31 4.63 61.48 19.70
CA LEU A 31 3.69 61.76 20.79
C LEU A 31 3.16 60.44 21.36
N ARG A 32 3.42 60.20 22.64
CA ARG A 32 3.04 58.97 23.34
C ARG A 32 1.59 59.07 23.82
N THR A 33 0.66 58.73 22.93
CA THR A 33 -0.77 58.61 23.28
C THR A 33 -1.00 57.30 24.05
N TYR A 34 -1.43 57.39 25.31
CA TYR A 34 -1.92 56.25 26.07
C TYR A 34 -3.34 55.92 25.61
N THR A 35 -3.45 55.11 24.55
CA THR A 35 -4.72 54.51 24.14
C THR A 35 -4.85 53.18 24.85
N THR A 36 -5.85 53.03 25.73
CA THR A 36 -6.30 51.71 26.18
C THR A 36 -6.95 51.02 24.99
N THR A 37 -6.16 50.24 24.26
CA THR A 37 -6.68 49.33 23.22
C THR A 37 -7.54 48.26 23.90
N PRO A 38 -8.74 47.91 23.40
CA PRO A 38 -9.42 46.70 23.82
C PRO A 38 -8.47 45.54 23.55
N GLN A 39 -8.06 44.84 24.61
CA GLN A 39 -7.17 43.69 24.50
C GLN A 39 -7.83 42.66 23.57
N PRO A 40 -7.17 42.20 22.48
CA PRO A 40 -7.70 41.12 21.67
C PRO A 40 -7.92 39.90 22.59
N PRO A 41 -9.01 39.14 22.40
CA PRO A 41 -9.25 37.96 23.23
C PRO A 41 -8.02 37.06 23.17
N PRO A 42 -7.60 36.45 24.30
CA PRO A 42 -6.45 35.58 24.31
C PRO A 42 -6.61 34.51 23.22
N PRO A 43 -5.51 34.10 22.55
CA PRO A 43 -5.58 33.08 21.52
C PRO A 43 -6.30 31.87 22.11
N SER A 44 -7.41 31.48 21.49
CA SER A 44 -8.19 30.31 21.88
C SER A 44 -7.23 29.13 21.94
N THR A 45 -6.79 28.78 23.14
CA THR A 45 -5.86 27.68 23.40
C THR A 45 -6.65 26.39 23.41
N THR A 46 -7.51 26.21 22.42
CA THR A 46 -8.24 24.97 22.22
C THR A 46 -7.25 24.04 21.54
N PRO A 47 -6.69 23.02 22.23
CA PRO A 47 -5.86 22.03 21.56
C PRO A 47 -6.69 21.44 20.40
N PRO A 48 -6.09 21.22 19.22
CA PRO A 48 -6.81 20.63 18.11
C PRO A 48 -7.46 19.32 18.58
N PRO A 49 -8.71 19.06 18.21
CA PRO A 49 -9.43 17.89 18.70
C PRO A 49 -8.61 16.64 18.38
N THR A 50 -8.17 15.93 19.42
CA THR A 50 -7.44 14.66 19.26
C THR A 50 -8.42 13.65 18.69
N LEU A 51 -8.40 13.47 17.37
CA LEU A 51 -9.22 12.48 16.70
C LEU A 51 -8.86 11.09 17.25
N LYS A 52 -9.80 10.43 17.91
CA LYS A 52 -9.63 9.10 18.52
C LYS A 52 -10.30 8.03 17.63
N GLY A 53 -9.66 6.86 17.52
CA GLY A 53 -10.20 5.71 16.78
C GLY A 53 -10.22 5.88 15.26
N TRP A 54 -11.24 5.33 14.60
CA TRP A 54 -11.40 5.24 13.14
C TRP A 54 -11.37 6.60 12.42
N ARG A 55 -11.76 7.68 13.10
CA ARG A 55 -11.75 9.05 12.57
C ARG A 55 -10.32 9.57 12.32
N LYS A 56 -9.34 9.12 13.11
CA LYS A 56 -7.91 9.44 12.88
C LYS A 56 -7.39 8.79 11.61
N TYR A 57 -7.68 7.50 11.43
CA TYR A 57 -7.29 6.76 10.24
C TYR A 57 -7.92 7.37 8.98
N ALA A 58 -9.22 7.69 9.03
CA ALA A 58 -9.92 8.36 7.93
C ALA A 58 -9.33 9.74 7.59
N TRP A 59 -8.94 10.52 8.61
CA TRP A 59 -8.34 11.85 8.41
C TRP A 59 -6.89 11.76 7.86
N GLN A 60 -6.09 10.79 8.32
CA GLN A 60 -4.73 10.55 7.81
C GLN A 60 -4.71 10.03 6.36
N PHE A 61 -5.67 9.16 6.00
CA PHE A 61 -5.85 8.69 4.63
C PHE A 61 -6.07 9.85 3.64
N ARG A 62 -6.89 10.83 4.03
CA ARG A 62 -7.24 11.98 3.20
C ARG A 62 -6.05 12.90 2.93
N ASN A 63 -5.09 12.95 3.85
CA ASN A 63 -3.93 13.85 3.73
C ASN A 63 -2.74 13.20 2.99
N LYS A 64 -2.65 11.85 2.92
CA LYS A 64 -1.57 11.12 2.22
C LYS A 64 -2.07 9.87 1.48
N PRO A 65 -2.97 10.01 0.48
CA PRO A 65 -3.63 8.86 -0.14
C PRO A 65 -2.65 7.90 -0.83
N ALA A 66 -1.61 8.43 -1.51
CA ALA A 66 -0.67 7.62 -2.27
C ALA A 66 0.12 6.61 -1.40
N SER A 67 0.55 7.01 -0.20
CA SER A 67 1.33 6.13 0.69
C SER A 67 0.49 4.97 1.21
N TYR A 68 -0.80 5.21 1.48
CA TYR A 68 -1.71 4.19 1.96
C TYR A 68 -2.14 3.24 0.85
N VAL A 69 -2.42 3.75 -0.35
CA VAL A 69 -2.69 2.90 -1.52
C VAL A 69 -1.49 2.02 -1.85
N ALA A 70 -0.27 2.58 -1.85
CA ALA A 70 0.94 1.80 -2.07
C ALA A 70 1.15 0.73 -0.98
N SER A 71 0.94 1.09 0.29
CA SER A 71 1.02 0.15 1.41
C SER A 71 -0.01 -0.97 1.28
N PHE A 72 -1.25 -0.65 0.94
CA PHE A 72 -2.31 -1.62 0.70
C PHE A 72 -1.95 -2.55 -0.46
N ALA A 73 -1.48 -2.02 -1.59
CA ALA A 73 -1.08 -2.82 -2.74
C ALA A 73 0.05 -3.79 -2.39
N ILE A 74 1.11 -3.32 -1.74
CA ILE A 74 2.22 -4.18 -1.30
C ILE A 74 1.72 -5.27 -0.36
N LEU A 75 0.88 -4.91 0.60
CA LEU A 75 0.38 -5.85 1.58
C LEU A 75 -0.60 -6.85 0.96
N HIS A 76 -1.42 -6.41 0.01
CA HIS A 76 -2.30 -7.25 -0.79
C HIS A 76 -1.50 -8.32 -1.55
N GLU A 77 -0.43 -7.93 -2.23
CA GLU A 77 0.46 -8.84 -2.95
C GLU A 77 1.16 -9.83 -2.02
N LEU A 78 1.68 -9.36 -0.88
CA LEU A 78 2.32 -10.24 0.11
C LEU A 78 1.33 -11.27 0.65
N THR A 79 0.09 -10.85 0.95
CA THR A 79 -0.98 -11.76 1.37
C THR A 79 -1.53 -12.63 0.23
N ALA A 80 -1.16 -12.39 -1.03
CA ALA A 80 -1.47 -13.28 -2.15
C ALA A 80 -0.39 -14.34 -2.37
N VAL A 81 0.89 -13.99 -2.18
CA VAL A 81 2.03 -14.89 -2.41
C VAL A 81 2.27 -15.85 -1.23
N LEU A 82 2.25 -15.36 0.01
CA LEU A 82 2.59 -16.16 1.20
C LEU A 82 1.65 -17.34 1.47
N PRO A 83 0.31 -17.21 1.32
CA PRO A 83 -0.59 -18.30 1.67
C PRO A 83 -0.47 -19.52 0.74
N ILE A 84 -0.05 -19.34 -0.51
CA ILE A 84 0.06 -20.45 -1.47
C ILE A 84 1.03 -21.54 -0.99
N PRO A 85 2.32 -21.26 -0.71
CA PRO A 85 3.25 -22.27 -0.22
C PRO A 85 2.87 -22.74 1.19
N LEU A 86 2.31 -21.87 2.04
CA LEU A 86 1.88 -22.26 3.38
C LEU A 86 0.79 -23.34 3.33
N VAL A 87 -0.25 -23.12 2.53
CA VAL A 87 -1.35 -24.07 2.36
C VAL A 87 -0.87 -25.34 1.64
N TYR A 88 -0.02 -25.20 0.62
CA TYR A 88 0.56 -26.36 -0.07
C TYR A 88 1.33 -27.26 0.88
N LEU A 89 2.26 -26.69 1.65
CA LEU A 89 3.04 -27.44 2.63
C LEU A 89 2.15 -28.04 3.72
N PHE A 90 1.10 -27.34 4.12
CA PHE A 90 0.12 -27.87 5.08
C PHE A 90 -0.61 -29.10 4.51
N LEU A 91 -1.12 -29.02 3.27
CA LEU A 91 -1.80 -30.16 2.62
C LEU A 91 -0.86 -31.34 2.40
N ASP A 92 0.36 -31.06 1.95
CA ASP A 92 1.39 -32.06 1.70
C ASP A 92 1.80 -32.78 3.00
N ARG A 93 1.99 -32.02 4.10
CA ARG A 93 2.36 -32.55 5.42
C ARG A 93 1.23 -33.29 6.12
N THR A 94 0.01 -32.78 6.05
CA THR A 94 -1.15 -33.37 6.73
C THR A 94 -1.78 -34.50 5.93
N GLY A 95 -1.42 -34.64 4.66
CA GLY A 95 -1.97 -35.66 3.77
C GLY A 95 -3.47 -35.50 3.55
N VAL A 96 -4.04 -34.31 3.75
CA VAL A 96 -5.46 -34.03 3.51
C VAL A 96 -5.73 -34.21 2.01
N ARG A 97 -6.42 -35.30 1.67
CA ARG A 97 -6.74 -35.66 0.29
C ARG A 97 -8.10 -35.05 -0.05
N ILE A 98 -8.13 -34.14 -1.01
CA ILE A 98 -9.40 -33.79 -1.63
C ILE A 98 -9.89 -35.01 -2.42
N PRO A 99 -11.17 -35.41 -2.26
CA PRO A 99 -11.77 -36.52 -2.98
C PRO A 99 -11.96 -36.15 -4.46
N ILE A 100 -10.84 -36.12 -5.20
CA ILE A 100 -10.80 -36.03 -6.65
C ILE A 100 -10.63 -37.48 -7.15
N PRO A 101 -11.45 -37.94 -8.10
CA PRO A 101 -11.34 -39.26 -8.69
C PRO A 101 -9.93 -39.54 -9.24
N GLU A 102 -9.37 -40.70 -8.92
CA GLU A 102 -7.99 -41.09 -9.26
C GLU A 102 -7.74 -41.12 -10.77
N ASP A 103 -8.75 -41.44 -11.56
CA ASP A 103 -8.76 -41.35 -13.02
C ASP A 103 -8.59 -39.91 -13.52
N ALA A 104 -9.26 -38.94 -12.88
CA ALA A 104 -9.10 -37.52 -13.19
C ALA A 104 -7.70 -37.01 -12.83
N ILE A 105 -7.09 -37.53 -11.76
CA ILE A 105 -5.70 -37.23 -11.38
C ILE A 105 -4.74 -37.80 -12.41
N ALA A 106 -4.90 -39.05 -12.80
CA ALA A 106 -4.05 -39.73 -13.78
C ALA A 106 -4.12 -39.05 -15.15
N GLU A 107 -5.32 -38.70 -15.62
CA GLU A 107 -5.49 -38.01 -16.89
C GLU A 107 -4.93 -36.58 -16.85
N GLY A 108 -5.16 -35.86 -15.76
CA GLY A 108 -4.55 -34.54 -15.53
C GLY A 108 -3.02 -34.59 -15.56
N ASN A 109 -2.43 -35.57 -14.87
CA ASN A 109 -0.98 -35.77 -14.84
C ASN A 109 -0.42 -36.15 -16.20
N ARG A 110 -1.17 -36.91 -17.02
CA ARG A 110 -0.78 -37.24 -18.40
C ARG A 110 -0.69 -35.99 -19.27
N ILE A 111 -1.67 -35.09 -19.16
CA ILE A 111 -1.68 -33.81 -19.90
C ILE A 111 -0.50 -32.94 -19.47
N VAL A 112 -0.31 -32.77 -18.15
CA VAL A 112 0.78 -31.95 -17.60
C VAL A 112 2.15 -32.54 -17.95
N SER A 113 2.30 -33.86 -17.94
CA SER A 113 3.56 -34.53 -18.29
C SER A 113 3.96 -34.29 -19.74
N LYS A 114 2.99 -34.31 -20.68
CA LYS A 114 3.26 -33.96 -22.09
C LYS A 114 3.80 -32.54 -22.22
N MET A 115 3.27 -31.60 -21.45
CA MET A 115 3.77 -30.23 -21.43
C MET A 115 5.16 -30.16 -20.81
N ARG A 116 5.39 -30.83 -19.68
CA ARG A 116 6.67 -30.78 -18.96
C ARG A 116 7.84 -31.36 -19.74
N VAL A 117 7.62 -32.50 -20.38
CA VAL A 117 8.64 -33.15 -21.22
C VAL A 117 9.02 -32.25 -22.39
N ARG A 118 8.07 -31.47 -22.94
CA ARG A 118 8.36 -30.48 -23.98
C ARG A 118 9.27 -29.34 -23.52
N TYR A 119 9.27 -29.01 -22.23
CA TYR A 119 10.17 -28.03 -21.61
C TYR A 119 11.43 -28.65 -20.99
N GLY A 120 11.69 -29.95 -21.21
CA GLY A 120 12.88 -30.64 -20.70
C GLY A 120 12.79 -31.10 -19.24
N TYR A 121 11.60 -31.15 -18.65
CA TYR A 121 11.39 -31.67 -17.30
C TYR A 121 10.92 -33.13 -17.29
N GLU A 122 11.17 -33.83 -16.18
CA GLU A 122 10.71 -35.20 -15.98
C GLU A 122 9.18 -35.31 -15.91
N PRO A 123 8.59 -36.39 -16.46
CA PRO A 123 7.16 -36.63 -16.39
C PRO A 123 6.68 -36.78 -14.93
N LEU A 124 5.42 -36.47 -14.69
CA LEU A 124 4.77 -36.79 -13.42
C LEU A 124 4.47 -38.27 -13.35
N ASP A 125 4.65 -38.86 -12.16
CA ASP A 125 4.01 -40.11 -11.82
C ASP A 125 2.48 -39.95 -11.98
N PRO A 126 1.78 -40.89 -12.66
CA PRO A 126 0.33 -40.86 -12.83
C PRO A 126 -0.45 -40.62 -11.53
N GLN A 127 0.03 -41.12 -10.39
CA GLN A 127 -0.64 -40.95 -9.09
C GLN A 127 -0.14 -39.74 -8.28
N ASN A 128 0.75 -38.93 -8.86
CA ASN A 128 1.34 -37.79 -8.17
C ASN A 128 0.28 -36.69 -7.88
N ARG A 129 0.12 -36.32 -6.61
CA ARG A 129 -0.87 -35.32 -6.19
C ARG A 129 -0.33 -33.89 -6.16
N VAL A 130 0.92 -33.63 -6.57
CA VAL A 130 1.51 -32.28 -6.54
C VAL A 130 0.65 -31.27 -7.29
N MET A 131 0.13 -31.61 -8.48
CA MET A 131 -0.75 -30.72 -9.25
C MET A 131 -2.09 -30.47 -8.56
N VAL A 132 -2.68 -31.50 -7.95
CA VAL A 132 -3.94 -31.40 -7.20
C VAL A 132 -3.75 -30.57 -5.93
N ASN A 133 -2.67 -30.79 -5.19
CA ASN A 133 -2.34 -30.05 -3.98
C ASN A 133 -2.08 -28.58 -4.31
N LEU A 134 -1.39 -28.29 -5.43
CA LEU A 134 -1.18 -26.92 -5.91
C LEU A 134 -2.49 -26.25 -6.31
N ALA A 135 -3.33 -26.93 -7.09
CA ALA A 135 -4.64 -26.42 -7.50
C ALA A 135 -5.55 -26.17 -6.29
N THR A 136 -5.55 -27.10 -5.33
CA THR A 136 -6.29 -26.98 -4.08
C THR A 136 -5.80 -25.81 -3.26
N SER A 137 -4.48 -25.66 -3.12
CA SER A 137 -3.88 -24.55 -2.39
C SER A 137 -4.32 -23.21 -2.99
N TYR A 138 -4.27 -23.09 -4.31
CA TYR A 138 -4.78 -21.91 -5.00
C TYR A 138 -6.28 -21.69 -4.75
N ALA A 139 -7.10 -22.75 -4.80
CA ALA A 139 -8.53 -22.66 -4.50
C ALA A 139 -8.80 -22.20 -3.06
N VAL A 140 -8.07 -22.71 -2.08
CA VAL A 140 -8.16 -22.28 -0.67
C VAL A 140 -7.77 -20.80 -0.54
N VAL A 141 -6.67 -20.38 -1.14
CA VAL A 141 -6.27 -18.96 -1.15
C VAL A 141 -7.36 -18.10 -1.79
N LYS A 142 -8.01 -18.59 -2.83
CA LYS A 142 -9.16 -17.94 -3.47
C LYS A 142 -10.38 -17.90 -2.56
N VAL A 143 -10.67 -18.92 -1.77
CA VAL A 143 -11.74 -18.84 -0.74
C VAL A 143 -11.37 -17.80 0.33
N LEU A 144 -10.10 -17.66 0.67
CA LEU A 144 -9.60 -16.66 1.61
C LEU A 144 -9.59 -15.22 1.06
N MET A 145 -10.02 -14.92 -0.18
CA MET A 145 -10.00 -13.54 -0.71
C MET A 145 -10.67 -12.51 0.22
N PRO A 146 -11.87 -12.76 0.79
CA PRO A 146 -12.54 -11.76 1.63
C PRO A 146 -11.73 -11.45 2.89
N ALA A 147 -11.19 -12.50 3.52
CA ALA A 147 -10.31 -12.38 4.68
C ALA A 147 -9.01 -11.62 4.31
N ARG A 148 -8.45 -11.86 3.12
CA ARG A 148 -7.27 -11.13 2.62
C ARG A 148 -7.54 -9.64 2.51
N ILE A 149 -8.66 -9.24 1.90
CA ILE A 149 -9.01 -7.82 1.78
C ILE A 149 -9.19 -7.18 3.17
N ALA A 150 -9.92 -7.84 4.08
CA ALA A 150 -10.12 -7.34 5.43
C ALA A 150 -8.80 -7.17 6.19
N LEU A 151 -7.92 -8.18 6.12
CA LEU A 151 -6.61 -8.15 6.77
C LEU A 151 -5.70 -7.08 6.17
N SER A 152 -5.64 -6.96 4.84
CA SER A 152 -4.84 -5.93 4.16
C SER A 152 -5.30 -4.53 4.59
N VAL A 153 -6.62 -4.27 4.64
CA VAL A 153 -7.15 -2.96 5.09
C VAL A 153 -6.81 -2.68 6.54
N ALA A 154 -7.00 -3.65 7.44
CA ALA A 154 -6.73 -3.49 8.87
C ALA A 154 -5.25 -3.21 9.18
N LEU A 155 -4.35 -3.85 8.43
CA LEU A 155 -2.90 -3.73 8.64
C LEU A 155 -2.27 -2.55 7.88
N THR A 156 -2.94 -1.98 6.87
CA THR A 156 -2.44 -0.84 6.09
C THR A 156 -1.91 0.33 6.95
N PRO A 157 -2.62 0.86 7.98
CA PRO A 157 -2.09 1.96 8.77
C PRO A 157 -0.81 1.59 9.53
N LEU A 158 -0.76 0.38 10.08
CA LEU A 158 0.41 -0.12 10.82
C LEU A 158 1.61 -0.29 9.90
N PHE A 159 1.39 -0.75 8.67
CA PHE A 159 2.43 -0.96 7.67
C PHE A 159 2.95 0.36 7.08
N ALA A 160 2.05 1.30 6.79
CA ALA A 160 2.42 2.62 6.31
C ALA A 160 3.30 3.37 7.33
N GLU A 161 2.96 3.28 8.62
CA GLU A 161 3.74 3.93 9.67
C GLU A 161 5.08 3.21 9.96
N ARG A 162 5.09 1.88 10.03
CA ARG A 162 6.31 1.11 10.38
C ARG A 162 7.29 0.92 9.22
N LEU A 163 6.81 0.67 8.01
CA LEU A 163 7.66 0.27 6.89
C LEU A 163 7.96 1.42 5.94
N VAL A 164 6.96 2.21 5.56
CA VAL A 164 7.13 3.27 4.55
C VAL A 164 7.92 4.46 5.11
N GLY A 165 7.72 4.82 6.37
CA GLY A 165 8.46 5.90 7.04
C GLY A 165 9.99 5.79 6.94
N PRO A 166 10.62 4.67 7.33
CA PRO A 166 12.07 4.49 7.22
C PRO A 166 12.53 4.28 5.76
N VAL A 167 11.79 3.52 4.96
CA VAL A 167 12.16 3.22 3.56
C VAL A 167 12.17 4.49 2.71
N THR A 168 11.17 5.35 2.85
CA THR A 168 11.12 6.63 2.11
C THR A 168 12.21 7.60 2.55
N LYS A 169 12.56 7.64 3.84
CA LYS A 169 13.70 8.44 4.33
C LYS A 169 15.03 7.94 3.77
N LEU A 170 15.22 6.62 3.70
CA LEU A 170 16.41 6.01 3.12
C LEU A 170 16.50 6.24 1.62
N PHE A 171 15.40 6.05 0.88
CA PHE A 171 15.33 6.30 -0.56
C PHE A 171 15.60 7.77 -0.90
N ARG A 172 15.02 8.71 -0.14
CA ARG A 172 15.28 10.14 -0.32
C ARG A 172 16.76 10.50 -0.09
N ARG A 173 17.45 9.82 0.83
CA ARG A 173 18.90 9.99 1.04
C ARG A 173 19.74 9.46 -0.12
N MET A 174 19.31 8.39 -0.77
CA MET A 174 20.04 7.80 -1.92
C MET A 174 19.79 8.58 -3.21
N VAL A 175 18.54 8.99 -3.48
CA VAL A 175 18.16 9.75 -4.69
C VAL A 175 18.47 11.24 -4.57
N GLY A 176 18.50 11.79 -3.35
CA GLY A 176 18.75 13.20 -3.09
C GLY A 176 20.22 13.63 -3.07
N ARG A 177 21.16 12.82 -3.58
CA ARG A 177 22.51 13.30 -3.91
C ARG A 177 22.49 13.82 -5.34
N PRO A 178 22.23 15.12 -5.60
CA PRO A 178 22.66 15.68 -6.87
C PRO A 178 24.18 15.53 -6.92
N ALA A 179 24.68 14.95 -8.00
CA ALA A 179 26.11 14.96 -8.29
C ALA A 179 26.54 16.43 -8.37
N SER A 180 27.14 16.94 -7.30
CA SER A 180 27.89 18.19 -7.31
C SER A 180 29.21 17.88 -7.99
N SER A 181 29.26 18.09 -9.31
CA SER A 181 30.50 18.30 -10.07
C SER A 181 30.92 19.76 -9.96
#